data_AF-A0A1X1ZHG1-F1
#
_entry.id   AF-A0A1X1ZHG1-F1
#
_cell.length_a   1.000
_cell.length_b   1.000
_cell.length_c   1.000
_cell.angle_alpha   90.00
_cell.angle_beta   90.00
_cell.angle_gamma   90.00
#
_symmetry.space_group_name_H-M   'P 1'
#
loop_
_entity.id
_entity.type
_entity.pdbx_description
1 polymer ?
#
loop_
_entity_poly.entity_id
_entity_poly.type
_entity_poly.pdbx_seq_one_letter_code
_entity_poly.pdbx_strand_id
1 'polypeptide(L)'
;MVPLWFTLSALCFVGAAVLLYVDIDQRRGRSRRRKSWARSHGFDFELESTEILHRWKRGVISTAGEAPVRNVVLGQIRGEAVYIFDLDEVATVIALHRKISTNVVVDVRLKGLKEPRENDIWLLGAIGPRMVYSTNLDAARRACDRRMVTFAHTAPDCAEIMWNEANWTLVSMPITSTRAQWDEGLRSVRQFNDLLRVLPPAPRRQPAEAAAGAVRRNGQPSRPMGPAATAEAVDAGEAEQAPPASRAAAPAPGSASAAAEPPRRRTTSSDMLHAPGGRGGRQTAHYQR
;
A
#
# COMPACT_ATOMS: atom_id res chain seq x y z
N MET A 1 -45.56 41.42 15.49
CA MET A 1 -45.02 40.13 15.01
C MET A 1 -44.03 40.30 13.86
N VAL A 2 -44.39 40.98 12.77
CA VAL A 2 -43.51 41.19 11.58
C VAL A 2 -42.05 41.61 11.86
N PRO A 3 -41.73 42.65 12.67
CA PRO A 3 -40.34 43.13 12.80
C PRO A 3 -39.38 42.11 13.45
N LEU A 4 -39.88 41.16 14.24
CA LEU A 4 -39.05 40.12 14.87
C LEU A 4 -38.51 39.12 13.84
N TRP A 5 -39.29 38.83 12.79
CA TRP A 5 -38.84 38.00 11.67
C TRP A 5 -37.77 38.71 10.84
N PHE A 6 -37.87 40.02 10.66
CA PHE A 6 -36.86 40.81 9.95
C PHE A 6 -35.52 40.87 10.70
N THR A 7 -35.53 41.08 12.03
CA THR A 7 -34.29 41.08 12.82
C THR A 7 -33.65 39.70 12.88
N LEU A 8 -34.44 38.62 13.01
CA LEU A 8 -33.95 37.25 12.91
C LEU A 8 -33.34 36.95 11.53
N SER A 9 -34.00 37.39 10.45
CA SER A 9 -33.52 37.20 9.08
C SER A 9 -32.22 37.96 8.83
N ALA A 10 -32.12 39.20 9.31
CA ALA A 10 -30.89 39.99 9.24
C ALA A 10 -29.73 39.33 10.01
N LEU A 11 -29.99 38.81 11.21
CA LEU A 11 -28.99 38.09 12.01
C LEU A 11 -28.51 36.82 11.29
N CYS A 12 -29.42 36.02 10.73
CA CYS A 12 -29.07 34.84 9.93
C CYS A 12 -28.26 35.21 8.68
N PHE A 13 -28.60 36.31 7.99
CA PHE A 13 -27.87 36.76 6.80
C PHE A 13 -26.45 37.24 7.14
N VAL A 14 -26.28 37.99 8.24
CA VAL A 14 -24.95 38.38 8.74
C VAL A 14 -24.13 37.14 9.15
N GLY A 15 -24.74 36.18 9.84
CA GLY A 15 -24.10 34.90 10.19
C GLY A 15 -23.63 34.12 8.96
N ALA A 16 -24.49 33.99 7.94
CA ALA A 16 -24.15 33.34 6.67
C ALA A 16 -23.01 34.06 5.93
N ALA A 17 -23.03 35.39 5.89
CA ALA A 17 -21.97 36.19 5.26
C ALA A 17 -20.61 36.03 5.97
N VAL A 18 -20.60 35.98 7.31
CA VAL A 18 -19.38 35.73 8.10
C VAL A 18 -18.84 34.31 7.86
N LEU A 19 -19.70 33.29 7.87
CA LEU A 19 -19.28 31.91 7.59
C LEU A 19 -18.71 31.76 6.17
N LEU A 20 -19.37 32.36 5.18
CA LEU A 20 -18.91 32.38 3.79
C LEU A 20 -17.56 33.09 3.65
N TYR A 21 -17.35 34.21 4.35
CA TYR A 21 -16.07 34.91 4.34
C TYR A 21 -14.95 34.05 4.93
N VAL A 22 -15.20 33.38 6.06
CA VAL A 22 -14.24 32.48 6.72
C VAL A 22 -13.90 31.28 5.82
N ASP A 23 -14.88 30.67 5.16
CA ASP A 23 -14.64 29.58 4.21
C ASP A 23 -13.80 30.03 3.01
N ILE A 24 -14.13 31.17 2.39
CA ILE A 24 -13.36 31.74 1.28
C ILE A 24 -11.91 32.03 1.70
N ASP A 25 -11.67 32.59 2.89
CA ASP A 25 -10.30 32.85 3.35
C ASP A 25 -9.54 31.55 3.65
N GLN A 26 -10.19 30.55 4.26
CA GLN A 26 -9.58 29.23 4.47
C GLN A 26 -9.20 28.55 3.14
N ARG A 27 -10.10 28.55 2.14
CA ARG A 27 -9.81 27.99 0.81
C ARG A 27 -8.64 28.74 0.14
N ARG A 28 -8.66 30.08 0.13
CA ARG A 28 -7.57 30.91 -0.41
C ARG A 28 -6.24 30.70 0.32
N GLY A 29 -6.28 30.57 1.65
CA GLY A 29 -5.13 30.26 2.49
C GLY A 29 -4.53 28.89 2.17
N ARG A 30 -5.36 27.85 1.98
CA ARG A 30 -4.95 26.50 1.57
C ARG A 30 -4.27 26.53 0.20
N SER A 31 -4.87 27.17 -0.81
CA SER A 31 -4.28 27.31 -2.15
C SER A 31 -2.92 28.02 -2.12
N ARG A 32 -2.79 29.12 -1.36
CA ARG A 32 -1.51 29.84 -1.19
C ARG A 32 -0.43 28.96 -0.54
N ARG A 33 -0.79 28.22 0.51
CA ARG A 33 0.12 27.28 1.19
C ARG A 33 0.56 26.14 0.27
N ARG A 34 -0.37 25.51 -0.47
CA ARG A 34 -0.06 24.44 -1.44
C ARG A 34 0.83 24.94 -2.58
N LYS A 35 0.54 26.11 -3.16
CA LYS A 35 1.37 26.75 -4.21
C LYS A 35 2.79 27.08 -3.72
N SER A 36 2.94 27.55 -2.48
CA SER A 36 4.25 27.80 -1.87
C SER A 36 5.03 26.49 -1.62
N TRP A 37 4.35 25.45 -1.15
CA TRP A 37 4.94 24.13 -0.94
C TRP A 37 5.38 23.43 -2.23
N ALA A 38 4.54 23.49 -3.28
CA ALA A 38 4.85 22.95 -4.60
C ALA A 38 6.14 23.57 -5.16
N ARG A 39 6.22 24.91 -5.15
CA ARG A 39 7.44 25.65 -5.55
C ARG A 39 8.68 25.21 -4.78
N SER A 40 8.58 24.98 -3.47
CA SER A 40 9.73 24.52 -2.68
C SER A 40 10.19 23.08 -2.97
N HIS A 41 9.35 22.29 -3.64
CA HIS A 41 9.68 20.95 -4.13
C HIS A 41 10.10 20.91 -5.61
N GLY A 42 10.07 22.05 -6.31
CA GLY A 42 10.23 22.08 -7.76
C GLY A 42 9.05 21.43 -8.50
N PHE A 43 7.86 21.46 -7.92
CA PHE A 43 6.63 20.94 -8.49
C PHE A 43 5.75 22.07 -9.06
N ASP A 44 5.04 21.76 -10.13
CA ASP A 44 4.08 22.65 -10.77
C ASP A 44 2.78 22.71 -9.97
N PHE A 45 2.05 23.82 -10.08
CA PHE A 45 0.79 24.05 -9.36
C PHE A 45 -0.30 24.54 -10.29
N GLU A 46 -1.41 23.82 -10.32
CA GLU A 46 -2.65 24.14 -11.02
C GLU A 46 -3.77 24.37 -10.01
N LEU A 47 -4.66 25.33 -10.29
CA LEU A 47 -5.72 25.68 -9.32
C LEU A 47 -6.82 24.62 -9.27
N GLU A 48 -7.19 24.07 -10.43
CA GLU A 48 -8.31 23.16 -10.64
C GLU A 48 -8.01 22.29 -11.87
N SER A 49 -8.41 21.02 -11.86
CA SER A 49 -8.21 20.10 -13.00
C SER A 49 -9.30 19.02 -13.02
N THR A 50 -10.01 18.89 -14.13
CA THR A 50 -11.12 17.93 -14.28
C THR A 50 -10.65 16.56 -14.75
N GLU A 51 -9.61 16.50 -15.57
CA GLU A 51 -9.18 15.26 -16.25
C GLU A 51 -8.52 14.23 -15.33
N ILE A 52 -7.96 14.66 -14.19
CA ILE A 52 -7.12 13.79 -13.35
C ILE A 52 -7.92 12.72 -12.61
N LEU A 53 -9.19 12.94 -12.25
CA LEU A 53 -9.99 11.94 -11.53
C LEU A 53 -10.25 10.67 -12.33
N HIS A 54 -10.46 10.79 -13.63
CA HIS A 54 -10.79 9.64 -14.50
C HIS A 54 -9.68 8.57 -14.55
N ARG A 55 -8.50 8.87 -14.00
CA ARG A 55 -7.34 7.96 -13.89
C ARG A 55 -7.46 6.94 -12.77
N TRP A 56 -8.35 7.16 -11.80
CA TRP A 56 -8.52 6.35 -10.59
C TRP A 56 -10.00 6.07 -10.31
N LYS A 57 -10.31 5.00 -9.58
CA LYS A 57 -11.70 4.56 -9.35
C LYS A 57 -12.00 4.10 -7.93
N ARG A 58 -10.99 3.81 -7.12
CA ARG A 58 -11.14 3.15 -5.80
C ARG A 58 -10.78 4.07 -4.64
N GLY A 59 -10.88 3.54 -3.42
CA GLY A 59 -10.45 4.23 -2.20
C GLY A 59 -11.41 5.34 -1.82
N VAL A 60 -10.90 6.57 -1.66
CA VAL A 60 -11.76 7.74 -1.41
C VAL A 60 -12.50 8.22 -2.66
N ILE A 61 -11.97 7.94 -3.86
CA ILE A 61 -12.51 8.42 -5.14
C ILE A 61 -13.86 7.74 -5.46
N SER A 62 -14.03 6.47 -5.08
CA SER A 62 -15.32 5.75 -5.16
C SER A 62 -16.41 6.33 -4.25
N THR A 63 -16.03 7.16 -3.27
CA THR A 63 -16.94 7.82 -2.33
C THR A 63 -17.18 9.29 -2.68
N ALA A 64 -16.18 9.97 -3.24
CA ALA A 64 -16.25 11.38 -3.63
C ALA A 64 -17.07 11.63 -4.90
N GLY A 65 -17.17 10.66 -5.82
CA GLY A 65 -17.88 10.84 -7.09
C GLY A 65 -17.23 11.91 -7.97
N GLU A 66 -18.03 12.82 -8.53
CA GLU A 66 -17.58 13.93 -9.38
C GLU A 66 -17.22 15.20 -8.58
N ALA A 67 -16.69 15.04 -7.37
CA ALA A 67 -16.24 16.17 -6.55
C ALA A 67 -15.17 17.01 -7.30
N PRO A 68 -15.26 18.35 -7.31
CA PRO A 68 -14.31 19.18 -8.03
C PRO A 68 -12.91 19.07 -7.40
N VAL A 69 -11.88 18.99 -8.26
CA VAL A 69 -10.51 18.80 -7.81
C VAL A 69 -9.74 20.11 -7.86
N ARG A 70 -9.15 20.48 -6.72
CA ARG A 70 -8.50 21.78 -6.52
C ARG A 70 -7.08 21.62 -5.99
N ASN A 71 -6.32 22.71 -6.04
CA ASN A 71 -4.97 22.81 -5.47
C ASN A 71 -4.04 21.68 -5.95
N VAL A 72 -4.09 21.41 -7.25
CA VAL A 72 -3.37 20.31 -7.90
C VAL A 72 -1.90 20.65 -7.98
N VAL A 73 -1.06 19.69 -7.64
CA VAL A 73 0.39 19.76 -7.73
C VAL A 73 0.88 18.59 -8.56
N LEU A 74 1.66 18.90 -9.59
CA LEU A 74 2.24 17.94 -10.52
C LEU A 74 3.74 17.91 -10.26
N GLY A 75 4.30 16.72 -10.05
CA GLY A 75 5.71 16.57 -9.73
C GLY A 75 6.29 15.25 -10.19
N GLN A 76 7.58 15.07 -9.93
CA GLN A 76 8.28 13.80 -10.15
C GLN A 76 9.18 13.48 -8.96
N ILE A 77 9.23 12.20 -8.59
CA ILE A 77 10.06 11.67 -7.50
C ILE A 77 10.83 10.48 -8.07
N ARG A 78 12.16 10.58 -8.14
CA ARG A 78 13.03 9.53 -8.72
C ARG A 78 12.62 9.09 -10.14
N GLY A 79 12.01 10.00 -10.92
CA GLY A 79 11.47 9.73 -12.27
C GLY A 79 10.06 9.11 -12.30
N GLU A 80 9.45 8.81 -11.15
CA GLU A 80 8.03 8.43 -11.08
C GLU A 80 7.17 9.70 -10.92
N ALA A 81 6.12 9.85 -11.73
CA ALA A 81 5.19 10.98 -11.63
C ALA A 81 4.42 10.96 -10.30
N VAL A 82 4.20 12.12 -9.70
CA VAL A 82 3.36 12.29 -8.50
C VAL A 82 2.33 13.39 -8.73
N TYR A 83 1.09 13.12 -8.32
CA TYR A 83 0.01 14.09 -8.25
C TYR A 83 -0.38 14.29 -6.79
N ILE A 84 -0.58 15.53 -6.36
CA ILE A 84 -1.16 15.86 -5.05
C ILE A 84 -2.31 16.81 -5.29
N PHE A 85 -3.51 16.48 -4.84
CA PHE A 85 -4.70 17.27 -5.12
C PHE A 85 -5.71 17.22 -3.98
N ASP A 86 -6.60 18.21 -3.93
CA ASP A 86 -7.68 18.28 -2.97
C ASP A 86 -9.01 17.91 -3.65
N LEU A 87 -9.66 16.86 -3.18
CA LEU A 87 -11.08 16.60 -3.42
C LEU A 87 -11.85 17.57 -2.51
N ASP A 88 -12.63 18.49 -3.09
CA ASP A 88 -13.22 19.59 -2.32
C ASP A 88 -14.08 19.06 -1.16
N GLU A 89 -13.82 19.58 0.04
CA GLU A 89 -14.40 19.17 1.33
C GLU A 89 -14.22 17.69 1.77
N VAL A 90 -13.71 16.80 0.91
CA VAL A 90 -13.53 15.37 1.22
C VAL A 90 -12.14 15.05 1.76
N ALA A 91 -11.08 15.24 0.96
CA ALA A 91 -9.73 14.78 1.30
C ALA A 91 -8.63 15.41 0.44
N THR A 92 -7.41 15.47 0.96
CA THR A 92 -6.20 15.62 0.13
C THR A 92 -5.72 14.22 -0.30
N VAL A 93 -5.50 14.01 -1.59
CA VAL A 93 -4.99 12.75 -2.15
C VAL A 93 -3.60 12.95 -2.74
N ILE A 94 -2.70 12.01 -2.46
CA ILE A 94 -1.37 11.91 -3.06
C ILE A 94 -1.32 10.61 -3.87
N ALA A 95 -1.09 10.70 -5.18
CA ALA A 95 -0.98 9.57 -6.09
C ALA A 95 0.43 9.49 -6.71
N LEU A 96 1.13 8.39 -6.49
CA LEU A 96 2.46 8.10 -7.02
C LEU A 96 2.38 7.04 -8.13
N HIS A 97 3.02 7.29 -9.27
CA HIS A 97 3.08 6.34 -10.38
C HIS A 97 3.96 5.14 -10.03
N ARG A 98 3.52 3.93 -10.38
CA ARG A 98 4.24 2.68 -10.12
C ARG A 98 5.06 2.27 -11.35
N LYS A 99 6.35 1.97 -11.16
CA LYS A 99 7.18 1.36 -12.22
C LYS A 99 6.67 0.00 -12.73
N ILE A 100 5.98 -0.78 -11.90
CA ILE A 100 5.42 -2.09 -12.26
C ILE A 100 3.93 -2.11 -11.92
N SER A 101 3.12 -2.44 -12.93
CA SER A 101 1.67 -2.51 -12.81
C SER A 101 1.19 -3.82 -12.20
N THR A 102 0.04 -3.82 -11.54
CA THR A 102 -0.55 -5.02 -10.92
C THR A 102 -2.07 -5.01 -10.98
N ASN A 103 -2.69 -6.18 -11.10
CA ASN A 103 -4.15 -6.32 -11.03
C ASN A 103 -4.66 -6.55 -9.60
N VAL A 104 -3.75 -6.73 -8.63
CA VAL A 104 -4.11 -6.88 -7.22
C VAL A 104 -4.22 -5.50 -6.58
N VAL A 105 -5.36 -5.22 -5.97
CA VAL A 105 -5.59 -4.04 -5.14
C VAL A 105 -5.41 -4.45 -3.68
N VAL A 106 -4.65 -3.66 -2.94
CA VAL A 106 -4.58 -3.69 -1.47
C VAL A 106 -5.04 -2.31 -0.99
N ASP A 107 -6.07 -2.25 -0.15
CA ASP A 107 -6.55 -1.04 0.53
C ASP A 107 -6.29 -1.19 2.04
N VAL A 108 -5.55 -0.25 2.61
CA VAL A 108 -5.16 -0.20 4.03
C VAL A 108 -5.75 1.06 4.65
N ARG A 109 -6.71 0.89 5.55
CA ARG A 109 -7.46 1.99 6.18
C ARG A 109 -7.22 2.06 7.68
N LEU A 110 -7.31 3.23 8.29
CA LEU A 110 -7.47 3.34 9.74
C LEU A 110 -8.74 2.61 10.21
N LYS A 111 -8.66 2.00 11.39
CA LYS A 111 -9.81 1.40 12.08
C LYS A 111 -10.88 2.46 12.35
N GLY A 112 -12.15 2.09 12.18
CA GLY A 112 -13.30 2.99 12.34
C GLY A 112 -13.71 3.71 11.05
N LEU A 113 -12.87 3.74 10.02
CA LEU A 113 -13.29 4.13 8.67
C LEU A 113 -14.17 3.03 8.06
N LYS A 114 -15.13 3.43 7.23
CA LYS A 114 -15.99 2.48 6.51
C LYS A 114 -15.15 1.58 5.60
N GLU A 115 -15.59 0.32 5.48
CA GLU A 115 -15.01 -0.63 4.55
C GLU A 115 -15.12 -0.10 3.10
N PRO A 116 -14.25 -0.56 2.18
CA PRO A 116 -14.41 -0.28 0.76
C PRO A 116 -15.82 -0.63 0.26
N ARG A 117 -16.33 0.13 -0.72
CA ARG A 117 -17.70 -0.04 -1.26
C ARG A 117 -17.79 -1.13 -2.33
N GLU A 118 -16.65 -1.52 -2.88
CA GLU A 118 -16.53 -2.39 -4.03
C GLU A 118 -16.74 -3.86 -3.63
N ASN A 119 -17.62 -4.58 -4.33
CA ASN A 119 -17.97 -5.97 -3.98
C ASN A 119 -16.89 -7.01 -4.30
N ASP A 120 -15.78 -6.61 -4.93
CA ASP A 120 -14.68 -7.48 -5.38
C ASP A 120 -13.45 -7.43 -4.46
N ILE A 121 -13.57 -6.81 -3.29
CA ILE A 121 -12.50 -6.67 -2.29
C ILE A 121 -12.95 -7.25 -0.94
N TRP A 122 -12.08 -8.02 -0.29
CA TRP A 122 -12.40 -8.70 0.96
C TRP A 122 -11.44 -8.32 2.08
N LEU A 123 -11.94 -8.34 3.32
CA LEU A 123 -11.12 -8.11 4.52
C LEU A 123 -10.08 -9.24 4.67
N LEU A 124 -8.81 -8.86 4.70
CA LEU A 124 -7.70 -9.75 5.06
C LEU A 124 -7.52 -9.83 6.58
N GLY A 125 -7.63 -8.69 7.27
CA GLY A 125 -7.50 -8.63 8.73
C GLY A 125 -7.01 -7.28 9.25
N ALA A 126 -6.76 -7.21 10.55
CA ALA A 126 -6.26 -6.03 11.23
C ALA A 126 -4.73 -6.07 11.38
N ILE A 127 -4.07 -4.93 11.12
CA ILE A 127 -2.64 -4.72 11.37
C ILE A 127 -2.49 -3.43 12.17
N GLY A 128 -2.20 -3.55 13.47
CA GLY A 128 -2.03 -2.40 14.37
C GLY A 128 -3.29 -1.50 14.42
N PRO A 129 -3.18 -0.19 14.13
CA PRO A 129 -4.32 0.73 14.06
C PRO A 129 -5.12 0.62 12.75
N ARG A 130 -4.74 -0.28 11.82
CA ARG A 130 -5.28 -0.33 10.46
C ARG A 130 -5.98 -1.66 10.12
N MET A 131 -6.84 -1.62 9.12
CA MET A 131 -7.55 -2.75 8.51
C MET A 131 -7.08 -2.89 7.07
N VAL A 132 -6.82 -4.12 6.62
CA VAL A 132 -6.32 -4.42 5.27
C VAL A 132 -7.38 -5.20 4.50
N TYR A 133 -7.70 -4.72 3.30
CA TYR A 133 -8.62 -5.33 2.35
C TYR A 133 -7.87 -5.63 1.05
N SER A 134 -8.26 -6.68 0.31
CA SER A 134 -7.67 -6.96 -1.00
C SER A 134 -8.59 -7.72 -1.95
N THR A 135 -8.40 -7.49 -3.26
CA THR A 135 -9.03 -8.28 -4.34
C THR A 135 -8.40 -9.66 -4.49
N ASN A 136 -7.24 -9.91 -3.88
CA ASN A 136 -6.63 -11.24 -3.80
C ASN A 136 -5.93 -11.42 -2.45
N LEU A 137 -6.58 -12.18 -1.56
CA LEU A 137 -6.12 -12.38 -0.19
C LEU A 137 -4.73 -13.06 -0.11
N ASP A 138 -4.40 -13.97 -1.04
CA ASP A 138 -3.12 -14.70 -1.01
C ASP A 138 -1.94 -13.89 -1.55
N ALA A 139 -2.19 -12.97 -2.48
CA ALA A 139 -1.22 -11.94 -2.86
C ALA A 139 -1.02 -10.92 -1.73
N ALA A 140 -2.10 -10.48 -1.09
CA ALA A 140 -2.02 -9.55 0.04
C ALA A 140 -1.34 -10.18 1.28
N ARG A 141 -1.58 -11.45 1.61
CA ARG A 141 -0.86 -12.19 2.66
C ARG A 141 0.65 -12.17 2.45
N ARG A 142 1.10 -12.37 1.20
CA ARG A 142 2.53 -12.30 0.83
C ARG A 142 3.09 -10.88 0.87
N ALA A 143 2.27 -9.86 0.62
CA ALA A 143 2.65 -8.45 0.78
C ALA A 143 2.62 -7.96 2.23
N CYS A 144 1.84 -8.59 3.11
CA CYS A 144 1.72 -8.28 4.53
C CYS A 144 2.84 -8.93 5.36
N ASP A 145 4.08 -8.70 4.96
CA ASP A 145 5.27 -9.15 5.69
C ASP A 145 5.53 -8.33 6.97
N ARG A 146 6.62 -8.63 7.68
CA ARG A 146 7.05 -7.87 8.87
C ARG A 146 7.23 -6.36 8.60
N ARG A 147 7.61 -5.97 7.38
CA ARG A 147 7.81 -4.56 7.00
C ARG A 147 6.46 -3.86 6.83
N MET A 148 5.48 -4.51 6.20
CA MET A 148 4.09 -3.99 6.16
C MET A 148 3.49 -3.86 7.56
N VAL A 149 3.72 -4.84 8.44
CA VAL A 149 3.29 -4.76 9.85
C VAL A 149 3.91 -3.55 10.55
N THR A 150 5.23 -3.37 10.41
CA THR A 150 5.92 -2.21 11.02
C THR A 150 5.40 -0.90 10.44
N PHE A 151 5.25 -0.81 9.11
CA PHE A 151 4.72 0.37 8.42
C PHE A 151 3.31 0.73 8.90
N ALA A 152 2.39 -0.24 9.04
CA ALA A 152 1.03 0.03 9.51
C ALA A 152 0.99 0.60 10.94
N HIS A 153 1.97 0.29 11.78
CA HIS A 153 2.15 0.85 13.13
C HIS A 153 2.85 2.22 13.14
N THR A 154 3.79 2.48 12.21
CA THR A 154 4.58 3.72 12.18
C THR A 154 4.06 4.79 11.22
N ALA A 155 3.18 4.43 10.29
CA ALA A 155 2.59 5.37 9.33
C ALA A 155 1.69 6.37 10.07
N PRO A 156 1.80 7.68 9.79
CA PRO A 156 1.12 8.72 10.54
C PRO A 156 -0.40 8.61 10.37
N ASP A 157 -1.17 9.01 11.37
CA ASP A 157 -2.64 8.90 11.32
C ASP A 157 -3.28 9.88 10.33
N CYS A 158 -2.53 10.86 9.81
CA CYS A 158 -2.96 11.65 8.66
C CYS A 158 -3.00 10.85 7.34
N ALA A 159 -2.39 9.66 7.28
CA ALA A 159 -2.57 8.71 6.18
C ALA A 159 -3.73 7.75 6.53
N GLU A 160 -4.95 8.23 6.26
CA GLU A 160 -6.21 7.58 6.65
C GLU A 160 -6.53 6.34 5.83
N ILE A 161 -6.36 6.44 4.51
CA ILE A 161 -6.66 5.40 3.52
C ILE A 161 -5.48 5.34 2.55
N MET A 162 -4.89 4.16 2.38
CA MET A 162 -3.75 3.94 1.49
C MET A 162 -4.05 2.76 0.59
N TRP A 163 -4.10 2.95 -0.72
CA TRP A 163 -4.46 1.88 -1.66
C TRP A 163 -3.58 1.90 -2.91
N ASN A 164 -3.64 0.82 -3.69
CA ASN A 164 -3.07 0.83 -5.03
C ASN A 164 -4.14 0.53 -6.08
N GLU A 165 -3.91 1.07 -7.28
CA GLU A 165 -4.56 0.65 -8.50
C GLU A 165 -3.49 0.14 -9.49
N ALA A 166 -3.86 -0.07 -10.75
CA ALA A 166 -3.01 -0.73 -11.73
C ALA A 166 -1.59 -0.13 -11.82
N ASN A 167 -1.51 1.18 -12.10
CA ASN A 167 -0.26 1.91 -12.30
C ASN A 167 0.02 2.94 -11.20
N TRP A 168 -0.75 2.92 -10.10
CA TRP A 168 -0.75 3.99 -9.11
C TRP A 168 -0.78 3.46 -7.68
N THR A 169 -0.09 4.13 -6.77
CA THR A 169 -0.23 3.95 -5.32
C THR A 169 -0.67 5.29 -4.72
N LEU A 170 -1.72 5.28 -3.93
CA LEU A 170 -2.43 6.45 -3.45
C LEU A 170 -2.51 6.48 -1.92
N VAL A 171 -2.51 7.69 -1.36
CA VAL A 171 -2.77 7.97 0.04
C VAL A 171 -3.79 9.11 0.13
N SER A 172 -4.84 8.92 0.92
CA SER A 172 -5.83 9.92 1.30
C SER A 172 -5.50 10.47 2.68
N MET A 173 -5.71 11.77 2.84
CA MET A 173 -5.42 12.55 4.04
C MET A 173 -6.56 13.53 4.33
N PRO A 174 -6.76 13.98 5.57
CA PRO A 174 -7.72 15.04 5.88
C PRO A 174 -7.46 16.29 5.04
N ILE A 175 -8.51 16.94 4.54
CA ILE A 175 -8.43 18.20 3.76
C ILE A 175 -7.82 19.37 4.57
N THR A 176 -7.76 19.24 5.90
CA THR A 176 -7.11 20.15 6.85
C THR A 176 -5.60 19.93 6.99
N SER A 177 -5.02 18.95 6.27
CA SER A 177 -3.61 18.58 6.36
C SER A 177 -2.67 19.76 6.12
N THR A 178 -1.63 19.83 6.95
CA THR A 178 -0.60 20.87 6.94
C THR A 178 0.56 20.53 6.00
N ARG A 179 1.45 21.50 5.78
CA ARG A 179 2.67 21.34 4.98
C ARG A 179 3.51 20.12 5.40
N ALA A 180 3.77 19.97 6.70
CA ALA A 180 4.55 18.84 7.23
C ALA A 180 3.85 17.49 6.99
N GLN A 181 2.52 17.46 7.12
CA GLN A 181 1.74 16.26 6.82
C GLN A 181 1.74 15.92 5.33
N TRP A 182 1.82 16.89 4.42
CA TRP A 182 2.02 16.60 2.98
C TRP A 182 3.41 15.97 2.72
N ASP A 183 4.45 16.43 3.40
CA ASP A 183 5.81 15.84 3.34
C ASP A 183 5.83 14.41 3.91
N GLU A 184 5.07 14.16 4.98
CA GLU A 184 4.86 12.83 5.55
C GLU A 184 4.01 11.92 4.65
N GLY A 185 2.98 12.45 4.00
CA GLY A 185 2.18 11.74 3.00
C GLY A 185 3.01 11.33 1.79
N LEU A 186 3.87 12.23 1.29
CA LEU A 186 4.86 11.93 0.26
C LEU A 186 5.86 10.84 0.68
N ARG A 187 6.22 10.76 1.97
CA ARG A 187 7.07 9.68 2.50
C ARG A 187 6.29 8.35 2.59
N SER A 188 5.06 8.42 3.08
CA SER A 188 4.18 7.27 3.30
C SER A 188 3.78 6.59 2.00
N VAL A 189 3.39 7.35 0.96
CA VAL A 189 3.05 6.78 -0.36
C VAL A 189 4.25 6.07 -1.01
N ARG A 190 5.48 6.57 -0.81
CA ARG A 190 6.70 5.91 -1.31
C ARG A 190 6.99 4.62 -0.56
N GLN A 191 6.95 4.63 0.77
CA GLN A 191 7.14 3.44 1.59
C GLN A 191 6.09 2.36 1.28
N PHE A 192 4.83 2.76 1.15
CA PHE A 192 3.74 1.86 0.77
C PHE A 192 3.92 1.33 -0.67
N ASN A 193 4.29 2.17 -1.64
CA ASN A 193 4.61 1.73 -3.00
C ASN A 193 5.74 0.69 -3.01
N ASP A 194 6.82 0.93 -2.25
CA ASP A 194 7.97 0.04 -2.12
C ASP A 194 7.59 -1.33 -1.51
N LEU A 195 6.71 -1.35 -0.50
CA LEU A 195 6.17 -2.59 0.08
C LEU A 195 5.31 -3.36 -0.93
N LEU A 196 4.48 -2.66 -1.70
CA LEU A 196 3.61 -3.25 -2.71
C LEU A 196 4.34 -3.66 -4.02
N ARG A 197 5.68 -3.61 -4.07
CA ARG A 197 6.46 -4.13 -5.22
C ARG A 197 6.45 -5.65 -5.31
N VAL A 198 6.08 -6.36 -4.25
CA VAL A 198 5.98 -7.83 -4.22
C VAL A 198 4.66 -8.37 -4.79
N LEU A 199 3.72 -7.49 -5.14
CA LEU A 199 2.48 -7.87 -5.81
C LEU A 199 2.77 -8.45 -7.21
N PRO A 200 1.99 -9.44 -7.68
CA PRO A 200 2.22 -10.04 -8.98
C PRO A 200 2.05 -8.98 -10.09
N PRO A 201 2.96 -8.93 -11.07
CA PRO A 201 2.83 -8.00 -12.18
C PRO A 201 1.55 -8.31 -12.98
N ALA A 202 0.90 -7.28 -13.49
CA ALA A 202 -0.19 -7.47 -14.44
C ALA A 202 0.34 -8.24 -15.68
N PRO A 203 -0.40 -9.22 -16.22
CA PRO A 203 0.02 -9.91 -17.43
C PRO A 203 0.21 -8.89 -18.53
N ARG A 204 1.44 -8.80 -19.07
CA ARG A 204 1.73 -7.89 -20.19
C ARG A 204 0.84 -8.29 -21.35
N ARG A 205 -0.11 -7.41 -21.70
CA ARG A 205 -0.86 -7.48 -22.94
C ARG A 205 0.11 -7.18 -24.09
N GLN A 206 0.87 -8.20 -24.51
CA GLN A 206 1.69 -8.12 -25.71
C GLN A 206 0.76 -7.75 -26.87
N PRO A 207 1.12 -6.76 -27.71
CA PRO A 207 0.47 -6.58 -29.00
C PRO A 207 0.55 -7.91 -29.76
N ALA A 208 -0.58 -8.41 -30.26
CA ALA A 208 -0.66 -9.73 -30.88
C ALA A 208 0.26 -9.88 -32.12
N GLU A 209 0.69 -8.75 -32.69
CA GLU A 209 1.66 -8.65 -33.79
C GLU A 209 3.03 -9.27 -33.46
N ALA A 210 3.48 -9.19 -32.20
CA ALA A 210 4.76 -9.78 -31.78
C ALA A 210 4.71 -11.32 -31.68
N ALA A 211 3.55 -11.89 -31.37
CA ALA A 211 3.37 -13.35 -31.32
C ALA A 211 3.15 -13.95 -32.72
N ALA A 212 2.52 -13.21 -33.64
CA ALA A 212 2.34 -13.62 -35.03
C ALA A 212 3.68 -13.82 -35.78
N GLY A 213 4.73 -13.08 -35.41
CA GLY A 213 6.07 -13.21 -35.98
C GLY A 213 6.83 -14.49 -35.61
N ALA A 214 6.39 -15.23 -34.58
CA ALA A 214 7.10 -16.43 -34.09
C ALA A 214 6.63 -17.75 -34.72
N VAL A 215 5.49 -17.77 -35.43
CA VAL A 215 4.83 -19.01 -35.88
C VAL A 215 5.19 -19.43 -37.31
N ARG A 216 6.04 -18.67 -38.03
CA ARG A 216 6.47 -19.01 -39.40
C ARG A 216 7.98 -19.23 -39.56
N ARG A 217 8.54 -20.17 -38.79
CA ARG A 217 9.85 -20.79 -39.11
C ARG A 217 9.89 -22.32 -38.92
N ASN A 218 8.83 -23.01 -39.33
CA ASN A 218 8.91 -24.43 -39.71
C ASN A 218 9.51 -24.55 -41.11
N GLY A 219 10.82 -24.26 -41.24
CA GLY A 219 11.61 -24.49 -42.45
C GLY A 219 12.42 -25.76 -42.29
N GLN A 220 11.92 -26.88 -42.81
CA GLN A 220 12.66 -28.15 -42.87
C GLN A 220 13.78 -28.05 -43.91
N PRO A 221 15.04 -28.39 -43.58
CA PRO A 221 16.06 -28.74 -44.57
C PRO A 221 15.89 -30.22 -44.96
N SER A 222 15.58 -30.47 -46.22
CA SER A 222 15.43 -31.82 -46.78
C SER A 222 16.70 -32.66 -46.61
N ARG A 223 16.60 -33.84 -45.97
CA ARG A 223 17.67 -34.84 -45.96
C ARG A 223 17.39 -35.89 -47.04
N PRO A 224 18.27 -36.10 -48.04
CA PRO A 224 18.03 -37.10 -49.08
C PRO A 224 18.14 -38.52 -48.50
N MET A 225 17.22 -39.40 -48.92
CA MET A 225 17.23 -40.83 -48.58
C MET A 225 18.34 -41.56 -49.34
N GLY A 226 19.13 -42.35 -48.62
CA GLY A 226 19.90 -43.47 -49.20
C GLY A 226 19.00 -44.71 -49.30
N PRO A 227 19.24 -45.62 -50.27
CA PRO A 227 18.35 -46.75 -50.54
C PRO A 227 18.45 -47.86 -49.49
N ALA A 228 17.38 -48.66 -49.43
CA ALA A 228 17.21 -49.72 -48.45
C ALA A 228 18.11 -50.94 -48.69
N ALA A 229 18.48 -51.61 -47.59
CA ALA A 229 18.94 -52.98 -47.58
C ALA A 229 18.00 -53.82 -46.70
N THR A 230 17.54 -54.90 -47.31
CA THR A 230 16.55 -55.91 -46.94
C THR A 230 16.69 -56.54 -45.54
N ALA A 231 15.54 -57.05 -45.05
CA ALA A 231 15.25 -58.04 -43.99
C ALA A 231 16.41 -58.99 -43.57
N GLU A 232 16.42 -59.58 -42.35
CA GLU A 232 15.47 -60.62 -41.88
C GLU A 232 15.38 -60.72 -40.34
N ALA A 233 14.41 -61.51 -39.85
CA ALA A 233 14.19 -61.80 -38.43
C ALA A 233 14.01 -63.31 -38.20
N VAL A 234 14.99 -63.94 -37.53
CA VAL A 234 15.10 -65.36 -37.13
C VAL A 234 16.14 -65.43 -35.99
N ASP A 235 16.03 -66.17 -34.87
CA ASP A 235 14.89 -66.72 -34.10
C ASP A 235 15.40 -66.97 -32.64
N ALA A 236 14.69 -67.74 -31.81
CA ALA A 236 15.02 -68.04 -30.39
C ALA A 236 16.32 -68.85 -30.16
N GLY A 237 16.91 -68.68 -28.95
CA GLY A 237 18.03 -69.48 -28.45
C GLY A 237 18.24 -69.29 -26.94
N GLU A 238 18.28 -70.40 -26.19
CA GLU A 238 18.26 -70.46 -24.73
C GLU A 238 19.65 -70.82 -24.13
N ALA A 239 19.91 -70.45 -22.87
CA ALA A 239 21.14 -70.71 -22.08
C ALA A 239 22.43 -69.99 -22.59
N GLU A 240 23.41 -69.55 -21.76
CA GLU A 240 23.99 -70.21 -20.59
C GLU A 240 24.75 -69.25 -19.64
N GLN A 241 24.61 -69.52 -18.34
CA GLN A 241 25.44 -69.24 -17.14
C GLN A 241 26.62 -68.23 -17.16
N ALA A 242 26.66 -67.37 -16.13
CA ALA A 242 27.88 -66.83 -15.50
C ALA A 242 27.70 -66.69 -13.96
N PRO A 243 28.76 -66.85 -13.13
CA PRO A 243 28.61 -67.14 -11.69
C PRO A 243 28.52 -65.91 -10.77
N PRO A 244 28.04 -66.07 -9.51
CA PRO A 244 27.84 -64.97 -8.57
C PRO A 244 29.10 -64.61 -7.77
N ALA A 245 29.44 -63.31 -7.73
CA ALA A 245 30.40 -62.77 -6.77
C ALA A 245 29.71 -62.48 -5.43
N SER A 246 30.24 -63.05 -4.33
CA SER A 246 29.60 -62.96 -3.03
C SER A 246 30.07 -61.77 -2.18
N ARG A 247 29.12 -61.20 -1.42
CA ARG A 247 29.28 -60.87 0.01
C ARG A 247 30.28 -59.77 0.41
N ALA A 248 29.72 -58.61 0.73
CA ALA A 248 30.13 -57.84 1.91
C ALA A 248 28.87 -57.28 2.59
N ALA A 249 28.71 -57.52 3.90
CA ALA A 249 27.57 -57.06 4.69
C ALA A 249 28.00 -55.94 5.64
N ALA A 250 27.10 -54.97 5.86
CA ALA A 250 27.16 -54.06 7.00
C ALA A 250 25.72 -53.87 7.54
N PRO A 251 25.49 -53.97 8.85
CA PRO A 251 24.15 -53.98 9.44
C PRO A 251 23.56 -52.58 9.66
N ALA A 252 22.26 -52.54 9.96
CA ALA A 252 21.45 -51.34 10.12
C ALA A 252 21.33 -50.92 11.62
N PRO A 253 20.27 -50.21 12.09
CA PRO A 253 20.44 -49.00 12.90
C PRO A 253 20.31 -49.22 14.42
N GLY A 254 20.87 -48.29 15.20
CA GLY A 254 20.75 -48.26 16.66
C GLY A 254 20.00 -47.02 17.16
N SER A 255 18.85 -47.23 17.79
CA SER A 255 18.10 -46.22 18.56
C SER A 255 18.34 -46.42 20.06
N ALA A 256 18.51 -45.33 20.82
CA ALA A 256 18.11 -45.27 22.24
C ALA A 256 18.19 -43.84 22.81
N SER A 257 17.14 -43.48 23.55
CA SER A 257 16.97 -42.29 24.38
C SER A 257 17.93 -42.24 25.59
N ALA A 258 18.33 -41.03 26.03
CA ALA A 258 18.33 -40.65 27.46
C ALA A 258 18.57 -39.14 27.72
N ALA A 259 17.69 -38.54 28.54
CA ALA A 259 17.88 -37.47 29.53
C ALA A 259 18.95 -36.34 29.36
N ALA A 260 18.50 -35.07 29.41
CA ALA A 260 18.80 -34.13 30.52
C ALA A 260 18.27 -32.68 30.28
N GLU A 261 17.19 -32.31 31.00
CA GLU A 261 16.89 -30.96 31.52
C GLU A 261 17.06 -31.05 33.07
N PRO A 262 16.86 -30.01 33.92
CA PRO A 262 16.47 -28.61 33.69
C PRO A 262 17.65 -27.70 34.18
N PRO A 263 17.60 -26.69 35.10
CA PRO A 263 16.52 -25.92 35.73
C PRO A 263 16.47 -24.42 35.36
N ARG A 264 15.26 -23.88 35.22
CA ARG A 264 14.97 -22.45 35.44
C ARG A 264 15.13 -22.10 36.94
N ARG A 265 15.67 -20.92 37.27
CA ARG A 265 15.58 -20.35 38.62
C ARG A 265 14.40 -19.38 38.71
N ARG A 266 13.54 -19.51 39.73
CA ARG A 266 12.36 -18.67 40.01
C ARG A 266 12.18 -18.55 41.52
N THR A 267 11.34 -17.59 41.94
CA THR A 267 10.89 -17.28 43.33
C THR A 267 11.97 -16.62 44.22
N THR A 268 11.66 -15.78 45.23
CA THR A 268 10.41 -15.29 45.88
C THR A 268 10.44 -13.74 45.99
N SER A 269 9.33 -12.99 45.83
CA SER A 269 8.28 -12.64 46.81
C SER A 269 8.76 -11.98 48.12
N SER A 270 8.47 -10.67 48.27
CA SER A 270 7.95 -9.95 49.46
C SER A 270 7.92 -8.43 49.11
N ASP A 271 6.80 -7.71 49.10
CA ASP A 271 5.85 -7.33 50.19
C ASP A 271 6.23 -5.98 50.84
N MET A 272 5.39 -4.95 50.65
CA MET A 272 5.04 -3.84 51.58
C MET A 272 4.48 -2.58 50.88
N LEU A 273 3.57 -1.91 51.61
CA LEU A 273 2.88 -0.68 51.27
C LEU A 273 3.78 0.56 51.34
N HIS A 274 3.55 1.57 50.47
CA HIS A 274 3.17 2.94 50.91
C HIS A 274 2.91 3.91 49.73
N ALA A 275 2.05 4.89 50.00
CA ALA A 275 1.86 6.12 49.22
C ALA A 275 1.93 7.33 50.21
N PRO A 276 1.72 8.59 49.80
CA PRO A 276 2.75 9.40 49.17
C PRO A 276 3.12 10.67 49.98
N GLY A 277 4.29 11.23 49.69
CA GLY A 277 4.72 12.57 50.11
C GLY A 277 6.01 12.95 49.37
N GLY A 278 6.36 14.21 49.13
CA GLY A 278 5.78 15.48 49.57
C GLY A 278 6.92 16.52 49.71
N ARG A 279 6.65 17.80 49.37
CA ARG A 279 7.65 18.89 49.16
C ARG A 279 8.52 18.72 47.90
N GLY A 280 8.95 19.78 47.21
CA GLY A 280 8.68 21.21 47.43
C GLY A 280 9.92 22.05 47.07
N GLY A 281 9.82 22.90 46.05
CA GLY A 281 10.98 23.60 45.49
C GLY A 281 10.61 24.77 44.57
N ARG A 282 9.79 25.70 45.07
CA ARG A 282 9.40 26.92 44.35
C ARG A 282 10.42 28.01 44.66
N GLN A 283 11.27 28.38 43.69
CA GLN A 283 12.13 29.57 43.77
C GLN A 283 11.81 30.53 42.62
N THR A 284 11.00 31.53 42.94
CA THR A 284 10.86 32.77 42.15
C THR A 284 11.72 33.84 42.80
N ALA A 285 12.87 34.14 42.21
CA ALA A 285 13.68 35.28 42.65
C ALA A 285 13.17 36.56 41.99
N HIS A 286 12.41 37.36 42.75
CA HIS A 286 12.27 38.79 42.45
C HIS A 286 13.62 39.47 42.65
N TYR A 287 14.00 40.36 41.73
CA TYR A 287 14.84 41.50 42.05
C TYR A 287 14.18 42.75 41.49
N GLN A 288 13.93 43.73 42.35
CA GLN A 288 13.55 45.09 41.95
C GLN A 288 14.81 45.92 41.77
N ARG A 289 14.87 46.70 40.68
CA ARG A 289 14.96 48.17 40.77
C ARG A 289 14.58 48.79 39.43
#